data_AF-A0A1B8DCF7-F1
#
_entry.id   AF-A0A1B8DCF7-F1
#
_cell.length_a   1.000
_cell.length_b   1.000
_cell.length_c   1.000
_cell.angle_alpha   90.00
_cell.angle_beta   90.00
_cell.angle_gamma   90.00
#
_symmetry.space_group_name_H-M   'P 1'
#
loop_
_entity.id
_entity.type
_entity.pdbx_description
1 polymer ?
#
loop_
_entity_poly.entity_id
_entity_poly.type
_entity_poly.pdbx_seq_one_letter_code
_entity_poly.pdbx_strand_id
1 'polypeptide(L)'
;MAVGKNKRLSKGKKGIKKRPIDPFSPQGLAPTSFQIRDVGKTLVNRTTGLKNANDSLKGRIVEVSLADLQKDEDHAFRKIKLRVDEVQGKNCLTNFHGLDFTSDKLRSLVRKWQSLIEANVTVKTTDDYLLRLFAIAFTKRRPNQIKKTTYAASSQIRAIRRKMTEIIQREASSCTLTQLTAKLIPEVTGREIEKATQGIYPLQNVHIRKVKLLKAPKFDLGALLNLHGESNTDEQGQKVEREFKETVLEQV
;
A
#
# COMPACT_ATOMS: atom_id res chain seq x y z
N MET A 1 -41.48 54.26 -43.55
CA MET A 1 -40.68 55.09 -42.63
C MET A 1 -40.57 54.39 -41.28
N ALA A 2 -39.35 54.26 -40.75
CA ALA A 2 -39.10 54.01 -39.33
C ALA A 2 -39.80 55.11 -38.49
N VAL A 3 -40.23 54.91 -37.25
CA VAL A 3 -39.49 54.90 -35.97
C VAL A 3 -40.64 54.81 -34.93
N GLY A 4 -40.66 54.09 -33.82
CA GLY A 4 -39.66 53.48 -32.95
C GLY A 4 -40.30 53.35 -31.55
N LYS A 5 -39.58 52.68 -30.65
CA LYS A 5 -39.90 52.36 -29.24
C LYS A 5 -40.71 51.10 -29.03
N ASN A 6 -40.01 49.97 -28.98
CA ASN A 6 -40.31 48.99 -27.95
C ASN A 6 -39.07 48.62 -27.14
N LYS A 7 -39.29 48.56 -25.83
CA LYS A 7 -38.33 48.58 -24.74
C LYS A 7 -37.23 47.54 -24.90
N ARG A 8 -36.00 48.01 -24.72
CA ARG A 8 -34.79 47.28 -24.28
C ARG A 8 -35.05 45.80 -23.99
N LEU A 9 -34.52 44.94 -24.86
CA LEU A 9 -34.16 43.55 -24.57
C LEU A 9 -33.28 43.53 -23.31
N SER A 10 -33.91 43.38 -22.14
CA SER A 10 -33.21 43.07 -20.91
C SER A 10 -32.60 41.68 -21.09
N LYS A 11 -31.28 41.63 -21.18
CA LYS A 11 -30.48 40.40 -21.16
C LYS A 11 -30.92 39.50 -19.99
N GLY A 12 -31.66 38.44 -20.28
CA GLY A 12 -31.97 37.36 -19.33
C GLY A 12 -32.17 36.08 -20.14
N LYS A 13 -31.48 34.96 -19.93
CA LYS A 13 -30.54 34.54 -18.89
C LYS A 13 -29.29 34.00 -19.59
N LYS A 14 -28.12 34.58 -19.29
CA LYS A 14 -26.84 33.90 -19.49
C LYS A 14 -26.91 32.58 -18.72
N GLY A 15 -26.47 31.50 -19.37
CA GLY A 15 -26.58 30.13 -18.91
C GLY A 15 -26.27 29.98 -17.42
N ILE A 16 -27.01 29.08 -16.78
CA ILE A 16 -26.77 28.60 -15.42
C ILE A 16 -25.36 27.98 -15.42
N LYS A 17 -24.34 28.82 -15.27
CA LYS A 17 -23.00 28.39 -14.89
C LYS A 17 -23.18 27.88 -13.47
N LYS A 18 -23.15 26.56 -13.33
CA LYS A 18 -23.05 25.89 -12.02
C LYS A 18 -22.05 26.69 -11.19
N ARG A 19 -22.48 27.12 -10.00
CA ARG A 19 -21.59 27.79 -9.04
C ARG A 19 -20.30 26.94 -8.96
N PRO A 20 -19.10 27.52 -9.10
CA PRO A 20 -17.87 26.80 -8.78
C PRO A 20 -17.94 26.50 -7.28
N ILE A 21 -18.39 25.28 -6.97
CA ILE A 21 -18.39 24.74 -5.63
C ILE A 21 -16.97 24.25 -5.41
N ASP A 22 -16.35 24.73 -4.33
CA ASP A 22 -14.98 24.41 -3.96
C ASP A 22 -14.83 22.88 -3.77
N PRO A 23 -13.93 22.19 -4.50
CA PRO A 23 -13.85 20.72 -4.52
C PRO A 23 -13.31 20.05 -3.24
N PHE A 24 -12.84 20.78 -2.23
CA PHE A 24 -11.95 20.25 -1.20
C PHE A 24 -12.63 20.01 0.18
N SER A 25 -13.08 18.78 0.48
CA SER A 25 -13.29 18.28 1.87
C SER A 25 -13.19 16.72 1.98
N PRO A 26 -12.21 16.11 2.70
CA PRO A 26 -11.97 14.64 2.63
C PRO A 26 -11.99 13.84 3.96
N GLN A 27 -12.02 12.49 3.89
CA GLN A 27 -11.47 11.49 4.85
C GLN A 27 -11.49 10.02 4.33
N GLY A 28 -10.59 9.14 4.82
CA GLY A 28 -10.46 7.70 4.49
C GLY A 28 -9.57 6.91 5.49
N LEU A 29 -9.67 5.57 5.55
CA LEU A 29 -9.06 4.66 6.57
C LEU A 29 -8.41 3.37 5.95
N ALA A 30 -7.67 2.63 6.76
CA ALA A 30 -6.84 1.42 6.51
C ALA A 30 -7.44 0.14 7.14
N PRO A 31 -6.92 -1.06 6.78
CA PRO A 31 -7.31 -2.36 7.35
C PRO A 31 -6.65 -2.70 8.70
N THR A 32 -7.25 -3.62 9.46
CA THR A 32 -6.89 -3.96 10.87
C THR A 32 -5.51 -4.58 11.08
N SER A 33 -4.84 -5.05 10.03
CA SER A 33 -3.52 -5.67 10.14
C SER A 33 -2.39 -4.68 10.46
N PHE A 34 -2.69 -3.39 10.57
CA PHE A 34 -1.73 -2.32 10.82
C PHE A 34 -2.05 -1.57 12.12
N GLN A 35 -1.02 -1.04 12.78
CA GLN A 35 -1.17 -0.34 14.07
C GLN A 35 -1.91 1.01 13.94
N ILE A 36 -1.72 1.72 12.83
CA ILE A 36 -2.49 2.93 12.49
C ILE A 36 -3.58 2.57 11.48
N ARG A 37 -4.84 2.89 11.83
CA ARG A 37 -6.00 2.72 10.96
C ARG A 37 -6.22 3.90 10.02
N ASP A 38 -5.74 5.10 10.31
CA ASP A 38 -5.92 6.24 9.41
C ASP A 38 -4.72 6.38 8.46
N VAL A 39 -4.88 5.96 7.20
CA VAL A 39 -3.82 6.10 6.18
C VAL A 39 -3.71 7.53 5.68
N GLY A 40 -4.85 8.18 5.48
CA GLY A 40 -4.91 9.47 4.80
C GLY A 40 -6.29 9.76 4.23
N LYS A 41 -6.43 10.93 3.62
CA LYS A 41 -7.72 11.46 3.19
C LYS A 41 -7.75 11.59 1.67
N THR A 42 -8.80 11.09 1.03
CA THR A 42 -9.00 11.25 -0.43
C THR A 42 -10.22 12.09 -0.74
N LEU A 43 -10.12 12.92 -1.77
CA LEU A 43 -11.21 13.77 -2.26
C LEU A 43 -11.88 13.11 -3.46
N VAL A 44 -13.21 13.15 -3.47
CA VAL A 44 -14.02 12.70 -4.62
C VAL A 44 -15.19 13.65 -4.85
N ASN A 45 -15.56 13.78 -6.12
CA ASN A 45 -16.68 14.59 -6.55
C ASN A 45 -17.99 14.09 -5.92
N ARG A 46 -18.87 15.02 -5.57
CA ARG A 46 -20.21 14.67 -5.07
C ARG A 46 -20.97 13.87 -6.13
N THR A 47 -21.74 12.89 -5.67
CA THR A 47 -22.65 12.11 -6.50
C THR A 47 -23.57 13.05 -7.28
N THR A 48 -23.61 12.91 -8.60
CA THR A 48 -24.45 13.73 -9.47
C THR A 48 -25.16 12.87 -10.51
N GLY A 49 -26.49 12.80 -10.43
CA GLY A 49 -27.30 11.95 -11.30
C GLY A 49 -26.88 10.49 -11.20
N LEU A 50 -26.50 9.89 -12.33
CA LEU A 50 -26.06 8.49 -12.44
C LEU A 50 -24.59 8.26 -12.07
N LYS A 51 -23.82 9.30 -11.74
CA LYS A 51 -22.40 9.18 -11.36
C LYS A 51 -22.26 9.18 -9.85
N ASN A 52 -22.10 7.99 -9.27
CA ASN A 52 -21.87 7.82 -7.84
C ASN A 52 -20.40 8.08 -7.46
N ALA A 53 -20.21 8.76 -6.34
CA ALA A 53 -18.89 9.01 -5.76
C ALA A 53 -18.18 7.68 -5.37
N ASN A 54 -18.95 6.73 -4.83
CA ASN A 54 -18.42 5.46 -4.33
C ASN A 54 -17.76 4.64 -5.45
N ASP A 55 -18.38 4.57 -6.63
CA ASP A 55 -17.85 3.83 -7.77
C ASP A 55 -16.53 4.43 -8.28
N SER A 56 -16.33 5.73 -8.06
CA SER A 56 -15.09 6.41 -8.41
C SER A 56 -13.95 6.14 -7.41
N LEU A 57 -14.28 5.73 -6.18
CA LEU A 57 -13.32 5.39 -5.11
C LEU A 57 -12.91 3.92 -5.14
N LYS A 58 -13.87 3.02 -5.36
CA LYS A 58 -13.62 1.58 -5.42
C LYS A 58 -12.61 1.25 -6.51
N GLY A 59 -11.73 0.31 -6.23
CA GLY A 59 -10.65 -0.11 -7.12
C GLY A 59 -9.43 0.80 -7.14
N ARG A 60 -9.45 1.99 -6.51
CA ARG A 60 -8.24 2.81 -6.35
C ARG A 60 -7.23 2.09 -5.48
N ILE A 61 -5.95 2.24 -5.83
CA ILE A 61 -4.82 1.68 -5.09
C ILE A 61 -4.09 2.84 -4.42
N VAL A 62 -3.98 2.77 -3.10
CA VAL A 62 -3.21 3.70 -2.27
C VAL A 62 -1.88 3.03 -1.93
N GLU A 63 -0.77 3.73 -2.14
CA GLU A 63 0.57 3.26 -1.80
C GLU A 63 1.11 4.07 -0.64
N VAL A 64 1.43 3.41 0.47
CA VAL A 64 1.93 4.04 1.70
C VAL A 64 3.13 3.27 2.23
N SER A 65 4.02 3.97 2.94
CA SER A 65 5.14 3.33 3.64
C SER A 65 4.64 2.49 4.80
N LEU A 66 5.23 1.31 5.02
CA LEU A 66 4.93 0.49 6.19
C LEU A 66 5.34 1.19 7.49
N ALA A 67 6.38 2.04 7.47
CA ALA A 67 6.76 2.83 8.64
C ALA A 67 5.61 3.74 9.11
N ASP A 68 4.90 4.38 8.17
CA ASP A 68 3.78 5.26 8.51
C ASP A 68 2.58 4.49 9.06
N LEU A 69 2.46 3.19 8.76
CA LEU A 69 1.38 2.32 9.24
C LEU A 69 1.70 1.69 10.60
N GLN A 70 2.97 1.43 10.90
CA GLN A 70 3.42 0.74 12.12
C GLN A 70 4.13 1.65 13.12
N LYS A 71 4.42 2.90 12.76
CA LYS A 71 5.29 3.84 13.52
C LYS A 71 6.69 3.29 13.80
N ASP A 72 7.21 2.49 12.86
CA ASP A 72 8.53 1.87 12.96
C ASP A 72 9.38 2.23 11.73
N GLU A 73 10.42 3.04 11.95
CA GLU A 73 11.29 3.55 10.88
C GLU A 73 12.14 2.46 10.22
N ASP A 74 12.41 1.34 10.91
CA ASP A 74 13.17 0.22 10.35
C ASP A 74 12.48 -0.37 9.11
N HIS A 75 11.17 -0.15 8.97
CA HIS A 75 10.35 -0.63 7.87
C HIS A 75 10.03 0.43 6.81
N ALA A 76 10.67 1.61 6.85
CA ALA A 76 10.38 2.73 5.93
C ALA A 76 10.61 2.42 4.45
N PHE A 77 11.49 1.46 4.14
CA PHE A 77 11.79 1.08 2.75
C PHE A 77 10.71 0.18 2.10
N ARG A 78 9.69 -0.23 2.85
CA ARG A 78 8.64 -1.13 2.37
C ARG A 78 7.40 -0.32 2.06
N LYS A 79 6.93 -0.42 0.83
CA LYS A 79 5.72 0.26 0.37
C LYS A 79 4.61 -0.76 0.22
N ILE A 80 3.50 -0.50 0.88
CA ILE A 80 2.32 -1.35 0.86
C ILE A 80 1.29 -0.71 -0.06
N LYS A 81 0.72 -1.53 -0.94
CA LYS A 81 -0.36 -1.14 -1.84
C LYS A 81 -1.65 -1.69 -1.27
N LEU A 82 -2.58 -0.80 -0.95
CA LEU A 82 -3.90 -1.09 -0.43
C LEU A 82 -4.94 -0.72 -1.49
N ARG A 83 -5.86 -1.63 -1.83
CA ARG A 83 -6.95 -1.35 -2.77
C ARG A 83 -8.21 -1.05 -1.99
N VAL A 84 -8.95 -0.01 -2.39
CA VAL A 84 -10.28 0.30 -1.83
C VAL A 84 -11.29 -0.68 -2.40
N ASP A 85 -11.86 -1.54 -1.56
CA ASP A 85 -12.83 -2.55 -1.98
C ASP A 85 -14.27 -2.08 -1.73
N GLU A 86 -14.52 -1.43 -0.59
CA GLU A 86 -15.86 -0.94 -0.21
C GLU A 86 -15.79 0.46 0.43
N VAL A 87 -16.89 1.21 0.36
CA VAL A 87 -17.00 2.55 0.98
C VAL A 87 -18.22 2.55 1.90
N GLN A 88 -18.00 2.82 3.18
CA GLN A 88 -19.03 2.93 4.20
C GLN A 88 -19.11 4.36 4.72
N GLY A 89 -20.16 5.08 4.30
CA GLY A 89 -20.30 6.50 4.63
C GLY A 89 -19.11 7.30 4.11
N LYS A 90 -18.25 7.78 5.02
CA LYS A 90 -17.00 8.50 4.70
C LYS A 90 -15.75 7.62 4.75
N ASN A 91 -15.88 6.38 5.19
CA ASN A 91 -14.76 5.48 5.42
C ASN A 91 -14.54 4.58 4.20
N CYS A 92 -13.30 4.51 3.72
CA CYS A 92 -12.92 3.58 2.67
C CYS A 92 -12.34 2.33 3.32
N LEU A 93 -12.96 1.17 3.07
CA LEU A 93 -12.43 -0.12 3.49
C LEU A 93 -11.45 -0.61 2.43
N THR A 94 -10.27 -1.02 2.89
CA THR A 94 -9.14 -1.33 2.03
C THR A 94 -8.63 -2.74 2.28
N ASN A 95 -8.13 -3.38 1.23
CA ASN A 95 -7.56 -4.71 1.30
C ASN A 95 -6.13 -4.70 0.75
N PHE A 96 -5.31 -5.66 1.18
CA PHE A 96 -3.94 -5.80 0.70
C PHE A 96 -3.92 -6.15 -0.79
N HIS A 97 -3.20 -5.35 -1.57
CA HIS A 97 -3.05 -5.54 -3.01
C HIS A 97 -1.62 -5.90 -3.42
N GLY A 98 -0.61 -5.41 -2.69
CA GLY A 98 0.77 -5.74 -2.97
C GLY A 98 1.76 -5.09 -2.04
N LEU A 99 3.01 -5.49 -2.20
CA LEU A 99 4.15 -4.99 -1.46
C LEU A 99 5.27 -4.70 -2.45
N ASP A 100 5.97 -3.59 -2.29
CA ASP A 100 7.15 -3.24 -3.09
C ASP A 100 8.22 -2.61 -2.20
N PHE A 101 9.44 -2.58 -2.69
CA PHE A 101 10.54 -1.87 -2.04
C PHE A 101 10.68 -0.45 -2.60
N THR A 102 11.24 0.45 -1.81
CA THR A 102 11.74 1.73 -2.30
C THR A 102 12.96 1.53 -3.20
N SER A 103 13.16 2.46 -4.14
CA SER A 103 14.23 2.34 -5.15
C SER A 103 15.62 2.57 -4.55
N ASP A 104 15.72 3.46 -3.56
CA ASP A 104 16.90 3.75 -2.75
C ASP A 104 17.36 2.50 -1.98
N LYS A 105 16.46 1.79 -1.29
CA LYS A 105 16.84 0.59 -0.56
C LYS A 105 17.36 -0.50 -1.49
N LEU A 106 16.68 -0.77 -2.60
CA LEU A 106 17.17 -1.76 -3.58
C LEU A 106 18.54 -1.40 -4.13
N ARG A 107 18.77 -0.13 -4.48
CA ARG A 107 20.07 0.35 -4.96
C ARG A 107 21.17 0.25 -3.91
N SER A 108 20.85 0.47 -2.63
CA SER A 108 21.83 0.37 -1.53
C SER A 108 22.25 -1.07 -1.21
N LEU A 109 21.35 -2.04 -1.41
CA LEU A 109 21.60 -3.47 -1.17
C LEU A 109 22.45 -4.09 -2.29
N VAL A 110 22.20 -3.70 -3.55
CA VAL A 110 22.93 -4.21 -4.71
C VAL A 110 24.33 -3.58 -4.78
N ARG A 111 25.29 -4.24 -4.16
CA ARG A 111 26.72 -3.87 -4.19
C ARG A 111 27.53 -4.82 -5.07
N LYS A 112 28.69 -4.35 -5.53
CA LYS A 112 29.69 -5.18 -6.22
C LYS A 112 30.31 -6.19 -5.26
N TRP A 113 30.95 -7.24 -5.81
CA TRP A 113 31.77 -8.23 -5.10
C TRP A 113 31.00 -9.25 -4.24
N GLN A 114 29.69 -9.34 -4.44
CA GLN A 114 28.80 -10.36 -3.90
C GLN A 114 27.87 -10.85 -5.02
N SER A 115 27.34 -12.06 -4.88
CA SER A 115 26.36 -12.61 -5.81
C SER A 115 24.95 -12.16 -5.43
N LEU A 116 24.16 -11.78 -6.43
CA LEU A 116 22.73 -11.51 -6.30
C LEU A 116 21.97 -12.79 -6.65
N ILE A 117 21.08 -13.22 -5.75
CA ILE A 117 20.22 -14.40 -5.94
C ILE A 117 18.76 -13.94 -5.92
N GLU A 118 18.06 -14.15 -7.03
CA GLU A 118 16.62 -13.88 -7.15
C GLU A 118 15.84 -15.18 -7.27
N ALA A 119 14.65 -15.20 -6.69
CA ALA A 119 13.66 -16.25 -6.86
C ALA A 119 12.26 -15.63 -7.01
N ASN A 120 11.44 -16.22 -7.87
CA ASN A 120 10.07 -15.78 -8.13
C ASN A 120 9.14 -17.00 -8.06
N VAL A 121 8.03 -16.85 -7.33
CA VAL A 121 7.06 -17.93 -7.14
C VAL A 121 5.65 -17.38 -7.32
N THR A 122 4.81 -18.12 -8.02
CA THR A 122 3.36 -17.91 -8.05
C THR A 122 2.69 -18.89 -7.11
N VAL A 123 1.95 -18.39 -6.12
CA VAL A 123 1.28 -19.21 -5.10
C VAL A 123 -0.17 -18.79 -5.00
N LYS A 124 -1.03 -19.78 -4.79
CA LYS A 124 -2.43 -19.58 -4.44
C LYS A 124 -2.56 -19.74 -2.92
N THR A 125 -3.12 -18.74 -2.25
CA THR A 125 -3.42 -18.78 -0.80
C THR A 125 -4.68 -19.61 -0.53
N THR A 126 -4.99 -19.85 0.75
CA THR A 126 -6.19 -20.58 1.17
C THR A 126 -7.48 -19.87 0.76
N ASP A 127 -7.46 -18.54 0.67
CA ASP A 127 -8.64 -17.70 0.38
C ASP A 127 -8.73 -17.40 -1.13
N ASP A 128 -8.11 -18.25 -1.96
CA ASP A 128 -8.12 -18.18 -3.41
C ASP A 128 -7.46 -16.94 -4.05
N TYR A 129 -6.67 -16.16 -3.30
CA TYR A 129 -5.81 -15.14 -3.91
C TYR A 129 -4.62 -15.78 -4.62
N LEU A 130 -4.40 -15.40 -5.87
CA LEU A 130 -3.22 -15.80 -6.64
C LEU A 130 -2.19 -14.67 -6.60
N LEU A 131 -1.07 -14.93 -5.94
CA LEU A 131 0.00 -13.97 -5.68
C LEU A 131 1.29 -14.39 -6.40
N ARG A 132 2.09 -13.41 -6.81
CA ARG A 132 3.46 -13.60 -7.27
C ARG A 132 4.43 -12.91 -6.32
N LEU A 133 5.23 -13.70 -5.62
CA LEU A 133 6.25 -13.24 -4.69
C LEU A 133 7.60 -13.22 -5.39
N PHE A 134 8.39 -12.18 -5.12
CA PHE A 134 9.77 -12.01 -5.57
C PHE A 134 10.65 -11.91 -4.35
N ALA A 135 11.57 -12.85 -4.20
CA ALA A 135 12.58 -12.85 -3.15
C ALA A 135 13.94 -12.47 -3.73
N ILE A 136 14.71 -11.72 -2.93
CA ILE A 136 16.07 -11.31 -3.23
C ILE A 136 16.96 -11.68 -2.05
N ALA A 137 18.18 -12.13 -2.34
CA ALA A 137 19.18 -12.45 -1.36
C ALA A 137 20.57 -12.11 -1.90
N PHE A 138 21.51 -11.82 -1.00
CA PHE A 138 22.90 -11.56 -1.33
C PHE A 138 23.80 -12.51 -0.55
N THR A 139 24.95 -12.85 -1.12
CA THR A 139 25.96 -13.64 -0.42
C THR A 139 26.60 -12.83 0.71
N LYS A 140 26.81 -13.47 1.86
CA LYS A 140 27.46 -12.87 3.03
C LYS A 140 28.94 -13.19 3.02
N ARG A 141 29.76 -12.19 3.35
CA ARG A 141 31.20 -12.40 3.57
C ARG A 141 31.42 -13.14 4.88
N ARG A 142 32.27 -14.18 4.85
CA ARG A 142 32.64 -14.90 6.08
C ARG A 142 33.67 -14.07 6.88
N PRO A 143 33.61 -14.09 8.22
CA PRO A 143 34.70 -13.55 9.03
C PRO A 143 35.99 -14.30 8.65
N ASN A 144 37.09 -13.57 8.45
CA ASN A 144 38.40 -14.09 8.03
C ASN A 144 38.54 -14.49 6.55
N GLN A 145 37.61 -14.08 5.68
CA GLN A 145 37.77 -14.29 4.25
C GLN A 145 38.82 -13.35 3.64
N ILE A 146 39.92 -13.93 3.13
CA ILE A 146 41.03 -13.21 2.48
C ILE A 146 40.59 -12.55 1.16
N LYS A 147 39.83 -13.29 0.33
CA LYS A 147 39.32 -12.76 -0.94
C LYS A 147 38.32 -11.63 -0.70
N LYS A 148 38.47 -10.53 -1.46
CA LYS A 148 37.52 -9.40 -1.44
C LYS A 148 36.15 -9.77 -2.02
N THR A 149 36.10 -10.73 -2.94
CA THR A 149 34.87 -11.19 -3.61
C THR A 149 34.25 -12.41 -2.91
N THR A 150 32.92 -12.44 -2.90
CA THR A 150 32.09 -13.46 -2.23
C THR A 150 31.09 -14.07 -3.21
N TYR A 151 31.58 -14.58 -4.33
CA TYR A 151 30.71 -15.16 -5.34
C TYR A 151 30.37 -16.62 -5.01
N ALA A 152 29.09 -16.97 -5.10
CA ALA A 152 28.62 -18.34 -5.02
C ALA A 152 28.75 -19.03 -6.38
N ALA A 153 29.05 -20.34 -6.38
CA ALA A 153 29.08 -21.12 -7.61
C ALA A 153 27.68 -21.25 -8.23
N SER A 154 27.59 -21.41 -9.55
CA SER A 154 26.30 -21.54 -10.26
C SER A 154 25.44 -22.71 -9.73
N SER A 155 26.06 -23.81 -9.31
CA SER A 155 25.37 -24.94 -8.68
C SER A 155 24.76 -24.57 -7.33
N GLN A 156 25.49 -23.85 -6.49
CA GLN A 156 25.02 -23.34 -5.20
C GLN A 156 23.85 -22.36 -5.39
N ILE A 157 23.94 -21.45 -6.36
CA ILE A 157 22.86 -20.50 -6.68
C ILE A 157 21.57 -21.25 -7.06
N ARG A 158 21.66 -22.29 -7.89
CA ARG A 158 20.49 -23.12 -8.25
C ARG A 158 19.91 -23.86 -7.05
N ALA A 159 20.75 -24.41 -6.18
CA ALA A 159 20.32 -25.09 -4.96
C ALA A 159 19.63 -24.13 -3.97
N ILE A 160 20.18 -22.92 -3.80
CA ILE A 160 19.59 -21.85 -2.97
C ILE A 160 18.24 -21.43 -3.55
N ARG A 161 18.13 -21.19 -4.86
CA ARG A 161 16.86 -20.84 -5.51
C ARG A 161 15.78 -21.90 -5.27
N ARG A 162 16.13 -23.19 -5.39
CA ARG A 162 15.19 -24.29 -5.12
C ARG A 162 14.66 -24.25 -3.68
N LYS A 163 15.54 -24.08 -2.69
CA LYS A 163 15.15 -23.95 -1.27
C LYS A 163 14.31 -22.69 -1.02
N MET A 164 14.66 -21.55 -1.63
CA MET A 164 13.88 -20.32 -1.54
C MET A 164 12.45 -20.54 -2.07
N THR A 165 12.31 -21.15 -3.24
CA THR A 165 10.98 -21.38 -3.83
C THR A 165 10.14 -22.35 -2.99
N GLU A 166 10.76 -23.39 -2.45
CA GLU A 166 10.10 -24.39 -1.60
C GLU A 166 9.56 -23.77 -0.30
N ILE A 167 10.39 -22.99 0.41
CA ILE A 167 9.98 -22.33 1.66
C ILE A 167 8.86 -21.32 1.41
N ILE A 168 9.01 -20.47 0.39
CA ILE A 168 8.00 -19.47 0.03
C ILE A 168 6.67 -20.15 -0.33
N GLN A 169 6.71 -21.24 -1.10
CA GLN A 169 5.51 -21.96 -1.49
C GLN A 169 4.82 -22.59 -0.28
N ARG A 170 5.57 -23.26 0.60
CA ARG A 170 5.05 -23.90 1.82
C ARG A 170 4.40 -22.90 2.77
N GLU A 171 5.04 -21.75 3.00
CA GLU A 171 4.51 -20.72 3.90
C GLU A 171 3.30 -20.00 3.30
N ALA A 172 3.31 -19.70 2.00
CA ALA A 172 2.25 -18.92 1.36
C ALA A 172 1.01 -19.75 1.00
N SER A 173 1.14 -21.05 0.71
CA SER A 173 -0.02 -21.89 0.33
C SER A 173 -0.88 -22.31 1.53
N SER A 174 -0.29 -22.34 2.73
CA SER A 174 -0.95 -22.76 3.97
C SER A 174 -1.67 -21.63 4.70
N CYS A 175 -1.45 -20.38 4.28
CA CYS A 175 -1.91 -19.20 4.99
C CYS A 175 -2.97 -18.44 4.18
N THR A 176 -3.83 -17.75 4.92
CA THR A 176 -4.71 -16.73 4.38
C THR A 176 -3.91 -15.50 3.93
N LEU A 177 -4.50 -14.61 3.13
CA LEU A 177 -3.85 -13.37 2.72
C LEU A 177 -3.42 -12.54 3.94
N THR A 178 -4.26 -12.51 4.97
CA THR A 178 -4.07 -11.75 6.21
C THR A 178 -2.96 -12.34 7.09
N GLN A 179 -2.88 -13.67 7.18
CA GLN A 179 -1.80 -14.36 7.87
C GLN A 179 -0.48 -14.19 7.11
N LEU A 180 -0.53 -14.24 5.77
CA LEU A 180 0.65 -14.04 4.95
C LEU A 180 1.19 -12.60 5.13
N THR A 181 0.35 -11.57 5.11
CA THR A 181 0.81 -10.19 5.37
C THR A 181 1.41 -10.04 6.77
N ALA A 182 0.80 -10.66 7.78
CA ALA A 182 1.33 -10.68 9.15
C ALA A 182 2.71 -11.36 9.26
N LYS A 183 3.03 -12.34 8.40
CA LYS A 183 4.37 -12.96 8.31
C LYS A 183 5.36 -12.11 7.51
N LEU A 184 4.89 -11.41 6.49
CA LEU A 184 5.73 -10.57 5.62
C LEU A 184 6.29 -9.34 6.36
N ILE A 185 5.49 -8.70 7.23
CA ILE A 185 5.87 -7.50 8.00
C ILE A 185 7.13 -7.74 8.85
N PRO A 186 7.19 -8.72 9.76
CA PRO A 186 8.39 -9.02 10.57
C PRO A 186 9.48 -9.84 9.84
N GLU A 187 9.35 -10.06 8.53
CA GLU A 187 10.32 -10.80 7.69
C GLU A 187 10.56 -12.27 8.10
N VAL A 188 9.56 -12.96 8.65
CA VAL A 188 9.71 -14.35 9.11
C VAL A 188 10.20 -15.27 7.99
N THR A 189 9.64 -15.15 6.79
CA THR A 189 10.05 -15.91 5.60
C THR A 189 11.51 -15.67 5.23
N GLY A 190 12.00 -14.42 5.35
CA GLY A 190 13.39 -14.09 5.04
C GLY A 190 14.37 -14.77 5.98
N ARG A 191 14.06 -14.76 7.28
CA ARG A 191 14.85 -15.43 8.33
C ARG A 191 14.85 -16.95 8.18
N GLU A 192 13.72 -17.54 7.80
CA GLU A 192 13.63 -18.98 7.56
C GLU A 192 14.49 -19.40 6.36
N ILE A 193 14.44 -18.64 5.26
CA ILE A 193 15.31 -18.87 4.10
C ILE A 193 16.79 -18.76 4.49
N GLU A 194 17.18 -17.77 5.27
CA GLU A 194 18.57 -17.60 5.72
C GLU A 194 19.06 -18.83 6.48
N LYS A 195 18.28 -19.32 7.46
CA LYS A 195 18.59 -20.52 8.23
C LYS A 195 18.71 -21.77 7.36
N ALA A 196 17.76 -21.99 6.45
CA ALA A 196 17.73 -23.18 5.61
C ALA A 196 18.85 -23.22 4.54
N THR A 197 19.35 -22.05 4.15
CA THR A 197 20.39 -21.90 3.11
C THR A 197 21.80 -21.80 3.68
N GLN A 198 21.95 -21.57 4.99
CA GLN A 198 23.24 -21.44 5.67
C GLN A 198 24.18 -22.64 5.45
N GLY A 199 23.64 -23.86 5.33
CA GLY A 199 24.41 -25.07 5.01
C GLY A 199 24.95 -25.13 3.57
N ILE A 200 24.39 -24.37 2.63
CA ILE A 200 24.87 -24.29 1.24
C ILE A 200 25.86 -23.14 1.10
N TYR A 201 25.43 -21.93 1.46
CA TYR A 201 26.23 -20.71 1.41
C TYR A 201 25.62 -19.67 2.35
N PRO A 202 26.42 -18.93 3.13
CA PRO A 202 25.89 -17.90 4.02
C PRO A 202 25.29 -16.72 3.21
N LEU A 203 24.05 -16.35 3.52
CA LEU A 203 23.35 -15.24 2.89
C LEU A 203 23.22 -14.06 3.85
N GLN A 204 22.92 -12.88 3.30
CA GLN A 204 22.55 -11.67 4.02
C GLN A 204 21.47 -10.92 3.25
N ASN A 205 20.71 -10.07 3.94
CA ASN A 205 19.65 -9.23 3.36
C ASN A 205 18.67 -10.05 2.52
N VAL A 206 18.14 -11.12 3.12
CA VAL A 206 17.15 -12.00 2.49
C VAL A 206 15.78 -11.39 2.69
N HIS A 207 15.19 -10.86 1.63
CA HIS A 207 13.89 -10.19 1.69
C HIS A 207 12.94 -10.64 0.59
N ILE A 208 11.64 -10.54 0.88
CA ILE A 208 10.60 -10.53 -0.14
C ILE A 208 10.52 -9.11 -0.70
N ARG A 209 11.20 -8.90 -1.83
CA ARG A 209 11.30 -7.61 -2.52
C ARG A 209 9.96 -7.10 -3.00
N LYS A 210 9.12 -7.99 -3.54
CA LYS A 210 7.87 -7.59 -4.19
C LYS A 210 6.82 -8.68 -4.08
N VAL A 211 5.57 -8.27 -3.84
CA VAL A 211 4.39 -9.11 -3.91
C VAL A 211 3.40 -8.47 -4.86
N LYS A 212 2.97 -9.22 -5.88
CA LYS A 212 1.93 -8.81 -6.83
C LYS A 212 0.72 -9.70 -6.67
N LEU A 213 -0.45 -9.12 -6.47
CA LEU A 213 -1.71 -9.84 -6.62
C LEU A 213 -2.06 -9.94 -8.11
N LEU A 214 -2.18 -11.17 -8.60
CA LEU A 214 -2.50 -11.46 -10.00
C LEU A 214 -4.00 -11.70 -10.19
N LYS A 215 -4.61 -12.47 -9.27
CA LYS A 215 -6.04 -12.76 -9.28
C LYS A 215 -6.58 -12.64 -7.86
N ALA A 216 -7.66 -11.89 -7.72
CA ALA A 216 -8.46 -11.85 -6.50
C ALA A 216 -9.61 -12.87 -6.62
N PRO A 217 -10.05 -13.46 -5.50
CA PRO A 217 -11.29 -14.22 -5.44
C PRO A 217 -12.50 -13.30 -5.68
N LYS A 218 -13.69 -13.91 -5.75
CA LYS A 218 -14.94 -13.14 -5.82
C LYS A 218 -15.05 -12.27 -4.56
N PHE A 219 -15.52 -11.04 -4.74
CA PHE A 219 -15.70 -10.12 -3.63
C PHE A 219 -16.69 -10.70 -2.61
N ASP A 220 -16.25 -10.78 -1.36
CA ASP A 220 -17.06 -11.15 -0.21
C ASP A 220 -17.03 -10.01 0.81
N LEU A 221 -18.21 -9.43 1.06
CA LEU A 221 -18.39 -8.36 2.02
C LEU A 221 -18.12 -8.86 3.45
N GLY A 222 -18.50 -10.11 3.77
CA GLY A 222 -18.34 -10.66 5.11
C GLY A 222 -16.87 -10.78 5.50
N ALA A 223 -16.05 -11.37 4.62
CA ALA A 223 -14.60 -11.43 4.81
C ALA A 223 -13.95 -10.04 4.95
N LEU A 224 -14.41 -9.05 4.18
CA LEU A 224 -13.91 -7.67 4.29
C LEU A 224 -14.29 -7.02 5.62
N LEU A 225 -15.53 -7.19 6.09
CA LEU A 225 -15.97 -6.62 7.36
C LEU A 225 -15.23 -7.24 8.54
N ASN A 226 -15.00 -8.56 8.51
CA ASN A 226 -14.17 -9.26 9.50
C ASN A 226 -12.75 -8.69 9.57
N LEU A 227 -12.22 -8.25 8.42
CA LEU A 227 -10.92 -7.60 8.28
C LEU A 227 -10.86 -6.17 8.83
N HIS A 228 -11.99 -5.51 9.03
CA HIS A 228 -12.03 -4.16 9.57
C HIS A 228 -12.56 -4.10 11.02
N GLY A 229 -13.20 -5.18 11.49
CA GLY A 229 -13.90 -5.23 12.78
C GLY A 229 -15.08 -4.24 12.84
N GLU A 230 -15.91 -4.34 13.88
CA GLU A 230 -16.85 -3.25 14.17
C GLU A 230 -16.06 -2.02 14.59
N SER A 231 -15.96 -1.05 13.69
CA SER A 231 -15.39 0.26 13.99
C SER A 231 -16.37 1.05 14.86
N ASN A 232 -16.43 0.72 16.15
CA ASN A 232 -16.98 1.62 17.18
C ASN A 232 -15.95 2.70 17.50
N THR A 233 -15.58 3.51 16.50
CA THR A 233 -14.76 4.70 16.72
C THR A 233 -15.66 5.90 16.57
N ASP A 234 -15.96 6.50 17.73
CA ASP A 234 -16.76 7.68 17.97
C ASP A 234 -16.54 8.79 16.94
N GLU A 235 -17.65 9.35 16.47
CA GLU A 235 -17.73 10.58 15.68
C GLU A 235 -17.36 11.83 16.49
N GLN A 236 -16.22 11.85 17.18
CA GLN A 236 -15.69 13.09 17.76
C GLN A 236 -14.53 13.59 16.90
N GLY A 237 -14.89 14.29 15.83
CA GLY A 237 -13.96 15.17 15.15
C GLY A 237 -13.33 16.12 16.17
N GLN A 238 -12.00 16.12 16.23
CA GLN A 238 -11.23 17.02 17.08
C GLN A 238 -11.67 18.47 16.80
N LYS A 239 -12.30 19.13 17.78
CA LYS A 239 -12.64 20.56 17.68
C LYS A 239 -11.34 21.33 17.51
N VAL A 240 -11.13 21.87 16.31
CA VAL A 240 -10.12 22.90 16.09
C VAL A 240 -10.70 24.19 16.65
N GLU A 241 -10.28 24.60 17.83
CA GLU A 241 -10.54 25.95 18.33
C GLU A 241 -9.82 26.94 17.41
N ARG A 242 -10.59 27.72 16.65
CA ARG A 242 -10.07 28.86 15.90
C ARG A 242 -10.04 30.05 16.84
N GLU A 243 -8.93 30.26 17.54
CA GLU A 243 -8.67 31.56 18.16
C GLU A 243 -8.34 32.57 17.07
N PHE A 244 -9.36 33.23 16.53
CA PHE A 244 -9.18 34.46 15.77
C PHE A 244 -9.05 35.60 16.78
N LYS A 245 -7.82 36.06 17.04
CA LYS A 245 -7.60 37.32 17.76
C LYS A 245 -7.79 38.48 16.78
N GLU A 246 -8.88 39.24 16.95
CA GLU A 246 -8.98 40.56 16.35
C GLU A 246 -7.90 41.45 16.96
N THR A 247 -6.90 41.83 16.17
CA THR A 247 -6.01 42.94 16.50
C THR A 247 -6.81 44.23 16.33
N VAL A 248 -7.29 44.79 17.44
CA VAL A 248 -7.81 46.16 17.48
C VAL A 248 -6.65 47.09 17.11
N LEU A 249 -6.77 47.79 15.99
CA LEU A 249 -5.85 48.87 15.62
C LEU A 249 -6.14 50.06 16.56
N GLU A 250 -5.22 50.37 17.46
CA GLU A 250 -5.23 51.64 18.17
C GLU A 250 -5.05 52.78 17.16
N GLN A 251 -5.98 53.74 17.22
CA GLN A 251 -5.99 54.94 16.40
C GLN A 251 -4.78 55.83 16.76
N VAL A 252 -4.10 56.33 15.74
CA VAL A 252 -3.22 57.52 15.85
C VAL A 252 -3.99 58.72 15.34
#